data_AF-A0A2P5VXH1-F1
#
_entry.id   AF-A0A2P5VXH1-F1
#
_cell.length_a   1.000
_cell.length_b   1.000
_cell.length_c   1.000
_cell.angle_alpha   90.00
_cell.angle_beta   90.00
_cell.angle_gamma   90.00
#
_symmetry.space_group_name_H-M   'P 1'
#
loop_
_entity.id
_entity.type
_entity.pdbx_description
1 polymer ?
#
loop_
_entity_poly.entity_id
_entity_poly.type
_entity_poly.pdbx_seq_one_letter_code
_entity_poly.pdbx_strand_id
1 'polypeptide(L)' 'MSNTTQMVPKGFQWVNWKKPLAGSVILNLDGAVKLDLGIASAGGLIGDHNGAWIAGFLLKIGRAHTDIGL' A
#
# COMPACT_ATOMS: atom_id res chain seq x y z
N MET A 1 0.81 24.09 39.68
CA MET A 1 0.68 22.78 39.03
C MET A 1 0.70 23.03 37.53
N SER A 2 1.86 22.95 36.89
CA SER A 2 1.99 23.19 35.45
C SER A 2 1.75 21.90 34.68
N ASN A 3 0.68 21.87 33.88
CA ASN A 3 0.46 20.81 32.89
C ASN A 3 1.49 20.93 31.78
N THR A 4 2.55 20.13 31.85
CA THR A 4 3.51 20.00 30.75
C THR A 4 2.91 19.06 29.72
N THR A 5 2.34 19.59 28.64
CA THR A 5 2.07 18.81 27.43
C THR A 5 3.40 18.31 26.90
N GLN A 6 3.72 17.04 27.17
CA GLN A 6 4.94 16.42 26.70
C GLN A 6 4.88 16.34 25.16
N MET A 7 5.62 17.22 24.49
CA MET A 7 5.91 17.13 23.07
C MET A 7 6.72 15.86 22.83
N VAL A 8 6.06 14.75 22.50
CA VAL A 8 6.76 13.53 22.06
C VAL A 8 7.41 13.85 20.72
N PRO A 9 8.76 13.82 20.60
CA PRO A 9 9.41 13.97 19.31
C PRO A 9 8.87 12.85 18.41
N LYS A 10 8.40 13.21 17.21
CA LYS A 10 7.89 12.25 16.23
C LYS A 10 9.09 11.49 15.65
N GLY A 11 9.66 10.59 16.46
CA GLY A 11 10.73 9.70 16.07
C GLY A 11 10.25 8.70 15.03
N PHE A 12 11.18 8.16 14.25
CA PHE A 12 10.89 7.08 13.32
C PHE A 12 10.44 5.84 14.09
N GLN A 13 9.24 5.33 13.78
CA GLN A 13 8.76 4.05 14.30
C GLN A 13 9.02 2.97 13.25
N TRP A 14 9.74 1.93 13.64
CA TRP A 14 9.92 0.76 12.79
C TRP A 14 8.58 0.05 12.58
N VAL A 15 8.18 -0.10 11.33
CA VAL A 15 7.02 -0.89 10.94
C VAL A 15 7.48 -2.31 10.69
N ASN A 16 6.88 -3.25 11.40
CA ASN A 16 7.11 -4.68 11.21
C ASN A 16 5.81 -5.33 10.75
N TRP A 17 5.91 -6.33 9.89
CA TRP A 17 4.75 -7.14 9.53
C TRP A 17 4.24 -7.88 10.77
N LYS A 18 2.92 -7.86 10.97
CA LYS A 18 2.22 -8.63 12.00
C LYS A 18 1.08 -9.37 11.34
N LYS A 19 0.82 -10.60 11.77
CA LYS A 19 -0.34 -11.36 11.29
C LYS A 19 -1.62 -10.55 11.57
N PRO A 20 -2.51 -10.37 10.58
CA PRO A 20 -3.77 -9.66 10.79
C PRO A 20 -4.66 -10.36 11.82
N LEU A 21 -5.52 -9.59 12.48
CA LEU A 21 -6.55 -10.14 13.37
C LEU A 21 -7.61 -10.89 12.57
N ALA A 22 -8.29 -11.85 13.21
CA ALA A 22 -9.43 -12.52 12.61
C ALA A 22 -10.51 -11.49 12.21
N GLY A 23 -11.05 -11.63 11.01
CA GLY A 23 -11.98 -10.67 10.40
C GLY A 23 -11.32 -9.53 9.62
N SER A 24 -9.99 -9.38 9.69
CA SER A 24 -9.24 -8.49 8.80
C SER A 24 -8.94 -9.15 7.44
N VAL A 25 -8.68 -8.31 6.45
CA VAL A 25 -8.19 -8.71 5.13
C VAL A 25 -6.77 -8.21 4.89
N ILE A 26 -5.99 -8.98 4.15
CA ILE A 26 -4.68 -8.60 3.61
C ILE A 26 -4.90 -8.05 2.21
N LEU A 27 -4.42 -6.83 1.95
CA LEU A 27 -4.50 -6.21 0.64
C LEU A 27 -3.09 -6.09 0.05
N ASN A 28 -2.76 -6.96 -0.91
CA ASN A 28 -1.51 -6.89 -1.66
C ASN A 28 -1.80 -6.23 -3.01
N LEU A 29 -1.10 -5.13 -3.33
CA LEU A 29 -1.28 -4.38 -4.57
C LEU A 29 0.05 -4.26 -5.30
N ASP A 30 0.00 -4.28 -6.62
CA ASP A 30 1.15 -3.96 -7.48
C ASP A 30 0.71 -3.14 -8.69
N GLY A 31 1.64 -2.36 -9.24
CA GLY A 31 1.45 -1.49 -10.38
C GLY A 31 2.43 -1.81 -11.51
N ALA A 32 1.95 -1.71 -12.74
CA ALA A 32 2.78 -1.85 -13.93
C ALA A 32 2.62 -0.63 -14.84
N VAL A 33 3.73 -0.12 -15.37
CA VAL A 33 3.75 0.93 -16.38
C VAL A 33 4.48 0.46 -17.63
N LYS A 34 3.88 0.73 -18.77
CA LYS A 34 4.47 0.55 -20.09
C LYS A 34 4.94 1.93 -20.59
N LEU A 35 6.23 2.21 -20.41
CA LEU A 35 6.82 3.55 -20.56
C LEU A 35 6.71 4.12 -21.97
N ASP A 36 6.97 3.30 -23.00
CA ASP A 36 6.89 3.68 -24.42
C ASP A 36 5.50 4.16 -24.85
N LEU A 37 4.44 3.64 -24.21
CA LEU A 37 3.05 4.05 -24.48
C LEU A 37 2.52 5.04 -23.44
N GLY A 38 3.24 5.24 -22.34
CA GLY A 38 2.77 5.98 -21.17
C GLY A 38 1.47 5.40 -20.62
N ILE A 39 1.31 4.07 -20.60
CA ILE A 39 0.09 3.40 -20.10
C ILE A 39 0.42 2.69 -18.78
N ALA A 40 -0.44 2.88 -17.77
CA ALA A 40 -0.35 2.19 -16.50
C ALA A 40 -1.58 1.33 -16.21
N SER A 41 -1.33 0.27 -15.44
CA SER A 41 -2.31 -0.59 -14.82
C SER A 41 -1.90 -0.90 -13.38
N ALA A 42 -2.86 -1.27 -12.55
CA ALA A 42 -2.61 -1.84 -11.24
C ALA A 42 -3.45 -3.10 -11.06
N GLY A 43 -3.09 -3.90 -10.08
CA GLY A 43 -3.86 -5.07 -9.68
C GLY A 43 -3.59 -5.39 -8.23
N GLY A 44 -4.36 -6.35 -7.72
CA GLY A 44 -4.18 -6.77 -6.36
C GLY A 44 -4.91 -8.04 -5.99
N LEU A 45 -4.54 -8.52 -4.81
CA LEU A 45 -5.06 -9.70 -4.15
C LEU A 45 -5.59 -9.28 -2.78
N ILE A 46 -6.84 -9.67 -2.52
CA ILE A 46 -7.46 -9.61 -1.20
C ILE A 46 -7.37 -11.02 -0.62
N GLY A 47 -6.64 -11.16 0.49
CA GLY A 47 -6.55 -12.38 1.27
C GLY A 47 -7.24 -12.22 2.64
N ASP A 48 -7.58 -13.32 3.29
CA ASP A 48 -8.04 -13.31 4.67
C ASP A 48 -6.87 -13.18 5.65
N HIS A 49 -7.18 -13.12 6.94
CA HIS A 49 -6.19 -13.08 8.03
C HIS A 49 -5.23 -14.30 8.10
N ASN A 50 -5.52 -15.39 7.40
CA ASN A 50 -4.66 -16.57 7.27
C ASN A 50 -3.86 -16.58 5.96
N GLY A 51 -4.04 -15.57 5.10
CA GLY A 51 -3.40 -15.49 3.79
C GLY A 51 -4.13 -16.29 2.70
N ALA A 52 -5.32 -16.82 2.97
CA ALA A 52 -6.13 -17.50 1.96
C ALA A 52 -6.73 -16.47 1.00
N TRP A 53 -6.76 -16.78 -0.29
CA TRP A 53 -7.31 -15.90 -1.31
C TRP A 53 -8.83 -15.72 -1.14
N ILE A 54 -9.28 -14.46 -1.07
CA ILE A 54 -10.70 -14.09 -1.13
C ILE A 54 -11.08 -13.61 -2.53
N ALA A 55 -10.40 -12.59 -3.06
CA ALA A 55 -10.71 -11.99 -4.35
C ALA A 55 -9.49 -11.34 -4.99
N GLY A 56 -9.49 -11.22 -6.31
CA GLY A 56 -8.46 -10.50 -7.07
C GLY A 56 -9.11 -9.41 -7.91
N PHE A 57 -8.35 -8.37 -8.25
CA PHE A 57 -8.83 -7.31 -9.13
C PHE A 57 -7.74 -6.76 -10.04
N LEU A 58 -8.17 -6.20 -11.15
CA LEU A 58 -7.34 -5.50 -12.13
C LEU A 58 -7.94 -4.13 -12.38
N LEU A 59 -7.08 -3.12 -12.46
CA LEU A 59 -7.43 -1.74 -12.69
C LEU A 59 -6.64 -1.19 -13.88
N LYS A 60 -7.35 -0.73 -14.91
CA LYS A 60 -6.77 0.09 -15.96
C LYS A 60 -6.67 1.53 -15.45
N ILE A 61 -5.46 1.99 -15.12
CA ILE A 61 -5.22 3.38 -14.69
C ILE A 61 -5.32 4.32 -15.89
N GLY A 62 -4.81 3.89 -17.05
CA GLY A 62 -4.84 4.69 -18.27
C GLY A 62 -3.49 5.35 -18.51
N ARG A 63 -3.48 6.61 -18.99
CA ARG A 63 -2.23 7.30 -19.29
C ARG A 63 -1.53 7.72 -18.00
N ALA A 64 -0.25 7.40 -17.88
CA ALA A 64 0.62 7.81 -16.80
C ALA A 64 1.86 8.50 -17.38
N HIS A 65 2.25 9.60 -16.76
CA HIS A 65 3.51 10.26 -17.02
C HIS A 65 4.49 9.84 -15.93
N THR A 66 5.71 9.49 -16.33
CA THR A 66 6.81 9.25 -15.40
C THR A 66 7.75 10.45 -15.51
N ASP A 67 7.87 11.24 -14.45
CA ASP A 67 8.91 12.25 -14.34
C ASP A 67 10.25 11.55 -14.05
N ILE A 68 10.80 10.88 -15.06
CA ILE A 68 12.19 10.46 -15.05
C ILE A 68 12.99 11.53 -15.78
N GLY A 69 13.50 12.49 -15.01
CA GLY A 69 14.58 13.37 -15.48
C GLY A 69 15.83 12.52 -15.69
N LEU A 70 16.02 12.05 -16.93
CA LEU A 70 17.28 11.53 -17.45
C LEU A 70 17.97 12.61 -18.28
#